data_AF-A0A944XAU1-F1
#
_entry.id   AF-A0A944XAU1-F1
#
_cell.length_a   1.000
_cell.length_b   1.000
_cell.length_c   1.000
_cell.angle_alpha   90.00
_cell.angle_beta   90.00
_cell.angle_gamma   90.00
#
_symmetry.space_group_name_H-M   'P 1'
#
loop_
_entity.id
_entity.type
_entity.pdbx_description
1 polymer ?
#
loop_
_entity_poly.entity_id
_entity_poly.type
_entity_poly.pdbx_seq_one_letter_code
_entity_poly.pdbx_strand_id
1 'polypeptide(L)'
;MISGKTLARLRRLHLYLGVALAPLVLFFALTGMWQTLHLHENSKDGSYQAPRVLSVLSDVHEHQRAGNDAGRSSAFAAIVVLTSLGLMATTILGILMAFRFAQQTSLVWILLTAGVVIPLFLLGSGQW
;
A
#
# COMPACT_ATOMS: atom_id res chain seq x y z
N MET A 1 -19.10 22.60 19.49
CA MET A 1 -18.93 21.46 20.42
C MET A 1 -19.34 20.18 19.71
N ILE A 2 -18.43 19.22 19.51
CA ILE A 2 -18.77 17.94 18.87
C ILE A 2 -19.51 17.07 19.89
N SER A 3 -20.75 16.66 19.59
CA SER A 3 -21.57 15.83 20.49
C SER A 3 -20.95 14.44 20.69
N GLY A 4 -21.09 13.86 21.89
CA GLY A 4 -20.62 12.50 22.19
C GLY A 4 -21.22 11.43 21.26
N LYS A 5 -22.44 11.64 20.77
CA LYS A 5 -23.08 10.77 19.76
C LYS A 5 -22.32 10.80 18.42
N THR A 6 -21.81 11.97 18.02
CA THR A 6 -21.01 12.15 16.80
C THR A 6 -19.67 11.44 16.91
N LEU A 7 -18.97 11.55 18.05
CA LEU A 7 -17.71 10.85 18.30
C LEU A 7 -17.89 9.32 18.26
N ALA A 8 -18.98 8.80 18.83
CA ALA A 8 -19.28 7.37 18.78
C ALA A 8 -19.54 6.87 17.34
N ARG A 9 -20.23 7.67 16.51
CA ARG A 9 -20.46 7.34 15.09
C ARG A 9 -19.16 7.34 14.29
N LEU A 10 -18.32 8.37 14.47
CA LEU A 10 -17.02 8.45 13.80
C LEU A 10 -16.13 7.23 14.11
N ARG A 11 -16.12 6.78 15.37
CA ARG A 11 -15.37 5.58 15.78
C ARG A 11 -15.86 4.31 15.08
N ARG A 12 -17.19 4.15 14.94
CA ARG A 12 -17.78 3.00 14.22
C ARG A 12 -17.50 3.08 12.71
N LEU A 13 -17.61 4.27 12.12
CA LEU A 13 -17.30 4.47 10.71
C LEU A 13 -15.83 4.19 10.42
N HIS A 14 -14.91 4.69 11.24
CA HIS A 14 -13.48 4.40 11.11
C HIS A 14 -13.20 2.90 11.20
N LEU A 15 -13.85 2.18 12.13
CA LEU A 15 -13.70 0.72 12.24
C LEU A 15 -14.17 0.00 10.98
N TYR A 16 -15.37 0.30 10.48
CA TYR A 16 -15.92 -0.40 9.31
C TYR A 16 -15.19 -0.03 8.01
N LEU A 17 -14.91 1.26 7.78
CA LEU A 17 -14.14 1.71 6.63
C LEU A 17 -12.70 1.17 6.68
N GLY A 18 -12.08 1.17 7.87
CA GLY A 18 -10.74 0.64 8.07
C GLY A 18 -10.66 -0.84 7.73
N VAL A 19 -11.58 -1.67 8.23
CA VAL A 19 -11.61 -3.11 7.93
C VAL A 19 -11.85 -3.38 6.45
N ALA A 20 -12.78 -2.65 5.81
CA ALA A 20 -13.09 -2.84 4.39
C ALA A 20 -11.89 -2.51 3.48
N LEU A 21 -11.14 -1.46 3.81
CA LEU A 21 -9.99 -1.00 3.03
C LEU A 21 -8.68 -1.70 3.43
N ALA A 22 -8.62 -2.37 4.58
CA ALA A 22 -7.41 -2.98 5.10
C ALA A 22 -6.70 -3.94 4.13
N PRO A 23 -7.40 -4.83 3.39
CA PRO A 23 -6.74 -5.71 2.42
C PRO A 23 -6.04 -4.94 1.30
N LEU A 24 -6.66 -3.86 0.81
CA LEU A 24 -6.10 -2.99 -0.23
C LEU A 24 -4.90 -2.19 0.29
N VAL A 25 -4.99 -1.65 1.50
CA VAL A 25 -3.88 -0.92 2.13
C VAL A 25 -2.68 -1.84 2.38
N LEU A 26 -2.92 -3.08 2.84
CA LEU A 26 -1.85 -4.07 3.01
C LEU A 26 -1.22 -4.44 1.67
N PHE A 27 -2.03 -4.70 0.64
CA PHE A 27 -1.53 -4.98 -0.71
C PHE A 27 -0.67 -3.81 -1.23
N PHE A 28 -1.19 -2.58 -1.18
CA PHE A 28 -0.47 -1.37 -1.61
C PHE A 28 0.84 -1.17 -0.86
N ALA A 29 0.85 -1.29 0.47
CA ALA A 29 2.05 -1.11 1.28
C ALA A 29 3.10 -2.19 0.99
N LEU A 30 2.67 -3.45 0.82
CA LEU A 30 3.54 -4.57 0.46
C LEU A 30 4.14 -4.39 -0.93
N THR A 31 3.31 -4.08 -1.94
CA THR A 31 3.79 -3.92 -3.32
C THR A 31 4.65 -2.68 -3.48
N GLY A 32 4.31 -1.57 -2.80
CA GLY A 32 5.12 -0.34 -2.82
C GLY A 32 6.47 -0.52 -2.13
N MET A 33 6.52 -1.26 -1.01
CA MET A 33 7.79 -1.65 -0.38
C MET A 33 8.60 -2.58 -1.30
N TRP A 34 7.97 -3.56 -1.94
CA TRP A 34 8.63 -4.48 -2.87
C TRP A 34 9.24 -3.75 -4.09
N GLN A 35 8.50 -2.81 -4.68
CA GLN A 35 8.93 -2.01 -5.83
C GLN A 35 10.10 -1.08 -5.46
N THR A 36 10.03 -0.38 -4.31
CA THR A 36 11.12 0.51 -3.89
C THR A 36 12.42 -0.22 -3.55
N LEU A 37 12.32 -1.49 -3.12
CA LEU A 37 13.47 -2.36 -2.91
C LEU A 37 14.02 -2.96 -4.21
N HIS A 38 13.40 -2.70 -5.37
CA HIS A 38 13.76 -3.28 -6.67
C HIS A 38 13.94 -4.81 -6.63
N LEU A 39 13.21 -5.51 -5.75
CA LEU A 39 13.25 -6.97 -5.62
C LEU A 39 12.67 -7.69 -6.85
N HIS A 40 12.12 -6.93 -7.80
CA HIS A 40 11.62 -7.39 -9.09
C HIS A 40 12.61 -7.16 -10.25
N GLU A 41 13.77 -6.56 -9.99
CA GLU A 41 14.85 -6.44 -10.96
C GLU A 41 15.93 -7.48 -10.67
N ASN A 42 16.43 -8.13 -11.72
CA ASN A 42 17.58 -9.00 -11.60
C ASN A 42 18.74 -8.22 -10.99
N SER A 43 19.27 -8.73 -9.87
CA SER A 43 20.60 -8.35 -9.39
C SER A 43 21.58 -8.54 -10.56
N LYS A 44 22.08 -7.43 -11.10
CA LYS A 44 23.36 -7.47 -11.80
C LYS A 44 24.38 -7.65 -10.69
N ASP A 45 25.19 -8.70 -10.76
CA ASP A 45 26.41 -8.92 -9.97
C ASP A 45 27.46 -7.79 -10.18
N GLY A 46 27.06 -6.52 -10.17
CA GLY A 46 27.90 -5.34 -10.36
C GLY A 46 28.37 -5.06 -11.79
N SER A 47 28.08 -5.89 -12.80
CA SER A 47 28.76 -5.78 -14.11
C SER A 47 28.01 -5.02 -15.23
N TYR A 48 26.72 -4.69 -15.08
CA TYR A 48 25.92 -4.24 -16.24
C TYR A 48 25.56 -2.75 -16.16
N GLN A 49 26.17 -1.95 -17.04
CA GLN A 49 25.82 -0.57 -17.36
C GLN A 49 24.68 -0.59 -18.38
N ALA A 50 23.50 -0.07 -18.03
CA ALA A 50 22.41 0.06 -19.01
C ALA A 50 22.79 1.15 -20.04
N PRO A 51 22.66 0.89 -21.35
CA PRO A 51 22.93 1.89 -22.38
C PRO A 51 22.04 3.13 -22.17
N ARG A 52 22.66 4.31 -22.20
CA ARG A 52 22.08 5.63 -21.87
C ARG A 52 20.71 5.92 -22.49
N VAL A 53 20.40 5.32 -23.64
CA VAL A 53 19.11 5.50 -24.33
C VAL A 53 17.95 4.86 -23.56
N LEU A 54 18.17 3.70 -22.92
CA LEU A 54 17.14 2.97 -22.17
C LEU A 54 16.86 3.60 -20.80
N SER A 55 17.87 4.14 -20.12
CA SER A 55 17.68 4.87 -18.85
C SER A 55 16.94 6.19 -19.05
N VAL A 56 17.21 6.89 -20.15
CA VAL A 56 16.51 8.13 -20.51
C VAL A 56 15.04 7.88 -20.85
N LEU A 57 14.71 6.76 -21.51
CA LEU A 57 13.33 6.37 -21.80
C LEU A 57 12.56 5.97 -20.53
N SER A 58 13.20 5.25 -19.59
CA SER A 58 12.60 4.94 -18.28
C SER A 58 12.39 6.21 -17.46
N ASP A 59 13.36 7.14 -17.44
CA ASP A 59 13.21 8.43 -16.75
C ASP A 59 12.04 9.27 -17.25
N VAL A 60 11.66 9.21 -18.54
CA VAL A 60 10.45 9.95 -18.99
C VAL A 60 9.18 9.39 -18.34
N HIS A 61 9.09 8.06 -18.25
CA HIS A 61 7.86 7.36 -17.88
C HIS A 61 7.79 7.04 -16.37
N GLU A 62 8.93 7.08 -15.66
CA GLU A 62 9.06 6.76 -14.24
C GLU A 62 9.43 8.00 -13.39
N HIS A 63 10.17 8.97 -13.95
CA HIS A 63 10.73 10.09 -13.21
C HIS A 63 10.54 11.41 -13.96
N GLN A 64 9.37 12.06 -13.83
CA GLN A 64 9.20 13.46 -14.23
C GLN A 64 10.34 14.33 -13.61
N ARG A 65 11.33 14.68 -14.43
CA ARG A 65 12.80 14.67 -14.17
C ARG A 65 13.41 15.86 -13.40
N ALA A 66 14.65 15.66 -12.90
CA ALA A 66 15.84 16.48 -13.30
C ALA A 66 17.18 15.90 -12.75
N GLY A 67 18.09 15.47 -13.64
CA GLY A 67 19.53 15.43 -13.35
C GLY A 67 20.24 14.09 -13.58
N ASN A 68 21.34 14.16 -14.36
CA ASN A 68 22.10 13.03 -14.90
C ASN A 68 23.03 12.32 -13.89
N ASP A 69 22.89 12.58 -12.58
CA ASP A 69 23.72 12.02 -11.50
C ASP A 69 22.91 11.68 -10.22
N ALA A 70 21.61 11.40 -10.33
CA ALA A 70 20.79 11.00 -9.19
C ALA A 70 21.01 9.51 -8.85
N GLY A 71 22.20 9.19 -8.33
CA GLY A 71 22.44 7.90 -7.69
C GLY A 71 21.40 7.66 -6.60
N ARG A 72 20.77 6.48 -6.63
CA ARG A 72 19.89 5.89 -5.60
C ARG A 72 19.91 6.66 -4.27
N SER A 73 18.90 7.49 -4.00
CA SER A 73 18.76 8.11 -2.69
C SER A 73 18.34 7.05 -1.67
N SER A 74 19.33 6.47 -0.97
CA SER A 74 19.11 5.50 0.11
C SER A 74 18.21 6.06 1.22
N ALA A 75 18.26 7.38 1.44
CA ALA A 75 17.38 8.09 2.36
C ALA A 75 15.90 8.00 1.94
N PHE A 76 15.61 8.16 0.65
CA PHE A 76 14.24 8.03 0.13
C PHE A 76 13.71 6.60 0.29
N ALA A 77 14.50 5.60 -0.11
CA ALA A 77 14.14 4.19 0.07
C ALA A 77 13.92 3.83 1.54
N ALA A 78 14.77 4.30 2.45
CA ALA A 78 14.62 4.10 3.89
C ALA A 78 13.32 4.71 4.43
N ILE A 79 12.97 5.94 4.01
CA ILE A 79 11.72 6.59 4.40
C ILE A 79 10.52 5.79 3.90
N VAL A 80 10.53 5.31 2.66
CA VAL A 80 9.43 4.51 2.12
C VAL A 80 9.28 3.19 2.86
N VAL A 81 10.39 2.46 3.10
CA VAL A 81 10.35 1.20 3.87
C VAL A 81 9.80 1.43 5.28
N LEU A 82 10.29 2.45 5.99
CA LEU A 82 9.79 2.79 7.34
C LEU A 82 8.30 3.15 7.30
N THR A 83 7.86 3.89 6.29
CA THR A 83 6.46 4.30 6.12
C THR A 83 5.57 3.09 5.82
N SER A 84 6.00 2.21 4.90
CA SER A 84 5.27 0.99 4.55
C SER A 84 5.16 0.04 5.74
N LEU A 85 6.23 -0.14 6.52
CA LEU A 85 6.19 -0.94 7.75
C LEU A 85 5.26 -0.33 8.80
N GLY A 86 5.31 0.99 9.00
CA GLY A 86 4.42 1.69 9.93
C GLY A 86 2.95 1.59 9.52
N LEU A 87 2.65 1.71 8.23
CA LEU A 87 1.31 1.58 7.69
C LEU A 87 0.80 0.13 7.79
N MET A 88 1.65 -0.86 7.50
CA MET A 88 1.33 -2.28 7.70
C MET A 88 1.03 -2.58 9.16
N ALA A 89 1.91 -2.16 10.08
CA ALA A 89 1.72 -2.38 11.52
C ALA A 89 0.41 -1.74 12.01
N THR A 90 0.12 -0.51 11.57
CA THR A 90 -1.12 0.19 11.92
C THR A 90 -2.35 -0.53 11.37
N THR A 91 -2.28 -1.03 10.14
CA THR A 91 -3.40 -1.74 9.51
C THR A 91 -3.64 -3.09 10.19
N ILE A 92 -2.59 -3.85 10.48
CA ILE A 92 -2.68 -5.12 11.22
C ILE A 92 -3.27 -4.87 12.60
N LEU A 93 -2.76 -3.87 13.33
CA LEU A 93 -3.29 -3.52 14.65
C LEU A 93 -4.77 -3.10 14.56
N GLY A 94 -5.15 -2.33 13.54
CA GLY A 94 -6.53 -1.96 13.27
C GLY A 94 -7.45 -3.17 13.05
N ILE A 95 -7.00 -4.15 12.27
CA ILE A 95 -7.73 -5.42 12.06
C ILE A 95 -7.85 -6.19 13.39
N LEU A 96 -6.75 -6.33 14.15
CA LEU A 96 -6.75 -7.03 15.44
C LEU A 96 -7.72 -6.38 16.44
N MET A 97 -7.71 -5.05 16.52
CA MET A 97 -8.64 -4.29 17.35
C MET A 97 -10.08 -4.42 16.85
N ALA A 98 -10.31 -4.51 15.54
CA ALA A 98 -11.64 -4.73 15.00
C ALA A 98 -12.21 -6.09 15.44
N PHE A 99 -11.43 -7.17 15.42
CA PHE A 99 -11.89 -8.47 15.92
C PHE A 99 -12.15 -8.49 17.43
N ARG A 100 -11.39 -7.72 18.21
CA ARG A 100 -11.56 -7.67 19.67
C ARG A 100 -12.73 -6.79 20.12
N PHE A 101 -13.01 -5.69 19.42
CA PHE A 101 -14.01 -4.69 19.84
C PHE A 101 -15.29 -4.70 18.99
N ALA A 102 -15.31 -5.35 17.83
CA ALA A 102 -16.55 -5.50 17.07
C ALA A 102 -17.48 -6.50 17.77
N GLN A 103 -18.66 -6.02 18.16
CA GLN A 103 -19.73 -6.88 18.68
C GLN A 103 -20.29 -7.84 17.61
N GLN A 104 -20.00 -7.60 16.33
CA GLN A 104 -20.51 -8.36 15.19
C GLN A 104 -19.34 -8.81 14.31
N THR A 105 -18.59 -9.82 14.76
CA THR A 105 -17.42 -10.36 14.06
C THR A 105 -17.75 -10.90 12.66
N SER A 106 -19.00 -11.30 12.42
CA SER A 106 -19.49 -11.69 11.08
C SER A 106 -19.40 -10.54 10.07
N LEU A 107 -19.73 -9.31 10.47
CA LEU A 107 -19.58 -8.14 9.59
C LEU A 107 -18.12 -7.85 9.26
N VAL A 108 -17.20 -8.08 10.20
CA VAL A 108 -15.75 -7.92 9.97
C VAL A 108 -15.28 -8.89 8.89
N TRP A 109 -15.69 -10.16 8.97
CA TRP A 109 -15.37 -11.16 7.94
C TRP A 109 -15.97 -10.83 6.57
N ILE A 110 -17.23 -10.38 6.53
CA ILE A 110 -17.89 -9.98 5.28
C ILE A 110 -17.18 -8.78 4.66
N LEU A 111 -16.83 -7.75 5.45
CA LEU A 111 -16.13 -6.57 4.95
C LEU A 111 -14.71 -6.88 4.47
N LEU A 112 -13.99 -7.73 5.20
CA LEU A 112 -12.63 -8.15 4.82
C LEU A 112 -12.64 -8.94 3.50
N THR A 113 -13.58 -9.88 3.36
CA THR A 113 -13.74 -10.66 2.12
C THR A 113 -14.22 -9.79 0.97
N ALA A 114 -15.18 -8.89 1.19
CA ALA A 114 -15.63 -7.94 0.18
C ALA A 114 -14.49 -7.04 -0.32
N GLY A 115 -13.61 -6.58 0.58
CA GLY A 115 -12.44 -5.76 0.23
C GLY A 115 -11.43 -6.48 -0.68
N VAL A 116 -11.43 -7.81 -0.71
CA VAL A 116 -10.59 -8.62 -1.61
C VAL A 116 -11.36 -9.01 -2.88
N VAL A 117 -12.61 -9.44 -2.73
CA VAL A 117 -13.43 -9.96 -3.83
C VAL A 117 -13.82 -8.88 -4.83
N ILE A 118 -14.17 -7.67 -4.37
CA ILE A 118 -14.57 -6.58 -5.27
C ILE A 118 -13.44 -6.22 -6.26
N PRO A 119 -12.20 -5.96 -5.82
CA PRO A 119 -11.08 -5.73 -6.74
C PRO A 119 -10.82 -6.91 -7.69
N LEU A 120 -10.85 -8.15 -7.18
CA LEU A 120 -10.61 -9.34 -8.01
C LEU A 120 -11.71 -9.54 -9.06
N PHE A 121 -12.96 -9.30 -8.69
CA PHE A 121 -14.10 -9.35 -9.62
C PHE A 121 -13.97 -8.28 -10.70
N LEU A 122 -13.60 -7.05 -10.33
CA LEU A 122 -13.37 -5.97 -11.29
C LEU A 122 -12.23 -6.33 -12.27
N LEU A 123 -11.11 -6.85 -11.77
CA LEU A 123 -10.00 -7.33 -12.61
C LEU A 123 -10.43 -8.48 -13.52
N GLY A 124 -11.20 -9.44 -13.00
CA GLY A 124 -11.68 -10.59 -13.77
C GLY A 124 -12.77 -10.27 -14.80
N SER A 125 -13.50 -9.17 -14.62
CA SER A 125 -14.57 -8.78 -15.56
C SER A 125 -14.06 -8.29 -16.92
N GLY A 126 -12.74 -8.10 -17.07
CA GLY A 126 -12.13 -7.72 -18.35
C GLY A 126 -12.58 -6.36 -18.90
N GLN A 127 -13.26 -5.56 -18.09
CA GLN A 127 -13.72 -4.21 -18.44
C GLN A 127 -12.57 -3.21 -18.20
N TRP A 128 -11.55 -3.28 -19.05
CA TRP A 128 -10.45 -2.32 -19.11
C TRP A 128 -10.15 -2.01 -20.57
#